data_AF-A0A6N9NM84-F1
#
_entry.id   AF-A0A6N9NM84-F1
#
_cell.length_a   1.000
_cell.length_b   1.000
_cell.length_c   1.000
_cell.angle_alpha   90.00
_cell.angle_beta   90.00
_cell.angle_gamma   90.00
#
_symmetry.space_group_name_H-M   'P 1'
#
loop_
_entity.id
_entity.type
_entity.pdbx_description
1 polymer ?
#
loop_
_entity_poly.entity_id
_entity_poly.type
_entity_poly.pdbx_seq_one_letter_code
_entity_poly.pdbx_strand_id
1 'polypeptide(L)'
;MEESNSRFNEEDSQYYSVKRFEEMVSNEESLYFDVDEFEEMVEYYLDHNNPKQALKVIDFGLMQHPKSSTLLVNKAQVFVSMHKPNQALKYLAQAEALEPYNIDLFQLKGSTYSQLRQAEKAIDNYKKALEYADEHEREEMLMSIAFEYENLNKYDLAIEYLSLILNEFPENEIALYELYFCFEISNQVEKAIQFFSEYIDKDPYSHLGWYNLGAAYMKQELFEKAIDAFDFSIAIREDFASAYYSKAICLENMEMYAEAIACFKETFDHESPESLTYYYIGECYEKLEDNQQALHYYKKATQLDPFCAEAWVGMGAIYNEMGHLHEAIHYIKKGIDLDEYNPEFHYVFGDVQAKLGFLEEALLAYEKVKELDPDNQDIWSDLAWMFDQLGNVTSAMITFQEGIEIQEKNDKLLYSYGAFLIKYGRKEEALFNLDKALALNFDGHDILFEIYPEIKENSSVLELIDYYKS
;
A
#
# COMPACT_ATOMS: atom_id res chain seq x y z
N MET A 1 -28.63 30.88 -15.07
CA MET A 1 -29.02 32.27 -14.73
C MET A 1 -30.09 32.33 -13.63
N GLU A 2 -30.53 31.20 -13.05
CA GLU A 2 -31.48 31.19 -11.92
C GLU A 2 -30.81 31.04 -10.54
N GLU A 3 -29.57 30.55 -10.45
CA GLU A 3 -28.86 30.40 -9.17
C GLU A 3 -28.39 31.71 -8.53
N SER A 4 -28.19 32.78 -9.30
CA SER A 4 -27.72 34.06 -8.72
C SER A 4 -28.83 34.88 -8.06
N ASN A 5 -30.11 34.52 -8.24
CA ASN A 5 -31.25 35.23 -7.65
C ASN A 5 -31.77 34.57 -6.36
N SER A 6 -31.40 33.31 -6.06
CA SER A 6 -31.78 32.63 -4.81
C SER A 6 -30.91 33.09 -3.64
N ARG A 7 -29.58 33.03 -3.83
CA ARG A 7 -28.59 33.47 -2.82
C ARG A 7 -28.75 34.93 -2.40
N PHE A 8 -29.12 35.82 -3.35
CA PHE A 8 -29.34 37.23 -3.05
C PHE A 8 -30.55 37.49 -2.14
N ASN A 9 -31.56 36.62 -2.13
CA ASN A 9 -32.72 36.74 -1.24
C ASN A 9 -32.49 36.07 0.13
N GLU A 10 -31.73 34.98 0.18
CA GLU A 10 -31.39 34.25 1.42
C GLU A 10 -30.42 35.04 2.30
N GLU A 11 -29.37 35.65 1.73
CA GLU A 11 -28.43 36.50 2.48
C GLU A 11 -29.14 37.73 3.09
N ASP A 12 -30.09 38.32 2.34
CA ASP A 12 -30.92 39.44 2.82
C ASP A 12 -31.87 39.00 3.96
N SER A 13 -32.37 37.76 3.94
CA SER A 13 -33.23 37.19 4.98
C SER A 13 -32.46 36.86 6.26
N GLN A 14 -31.34 36.13 6.16
CA GLN A 14 -30.47 35.81 7.29
C GLN A 14 -29.98 37.08 7.98
N TYR A 15 -29.50 38.06 7.20
CA TYR A 15 -29.05 39.34 7.73
C TYR A 15 -30.18 40.13 8.41
N TYR A 16 -31.41 40.02 7.90
CA TYR A 16 -32.58 40.64 8.52
C TYR A 16 -32.95 40.01 9.87
N SER A 17 -32.97 38.68 9.97
CA SER A 17 -33.24 37.93 11.21
C SER A 17 -32.20 38.25 12.28
N VAL A 18 -30.91 38.24 11.92
CA VAL A 18 -29.79 38.60 12.80
C VAL A 18 -29.92 40.04 13.30
N LYS A 19 -30.15 41.00 12.40
CA LYS A 19 -30.28 42.41 12.78
C LYS A 19 -31.45 42.64 13.73
N ARG A 20 -32.61 42.03 13.47
CA ARG A 20 -33.78 42.10 14.36
C ARG A 20 -33.49 41.53 15.74
N PHE A 21 -32.76 40.43 15.80
CA PHE A 21 -32.34 39.83 17.08
C PHE A 21 -31.37 40.73 17.84
N GLU A 22 -30.38 41.32 17.17
CA GLU A 22 -29.43 42.24 17.79
C GLU A 22 -30.12 43.52 18.31
N GLU A 23 -31.06 44.10 17.54
CA GLU A 23 -31.86 45.25 17.95
C GLU A 23 -32.76 44.91 19.16
N MET A 24 -33.37 43.73 19.18
CA MET A 24 -34.14 43.25 20.33
C MET A 24 -33.27 43.18 21.58
N VAL A 25 -32.08 42.58 21.47
CA VAL A 25 -31.14 42.45 22.59
C VAL A 25 -30.63 43.82 23.05
N SER A 26 -30.38 44.77 22.15
CA SER A 26 -29.89 46.10 22.51
C SER A 26 -30.96 46.98 23.15
N ASN A 27 -32.22 46.83 22.74
CA ASN A 27 -33.33 47.66 23.18
C ASN A 27 -34.10 47.05 24.38
N GLU A 28 -33.68 45.87 24.87
CA GLU A 28 -34.38 45.09 25.90
C GLU A 28 -35.86 44.81 25.55
N GLU A 29 -36.12 44.58 24.26
CA GLU A 29 -37.46 44.31 23.75
C GLU A 29 -37.79 42.81 23.78
N SER A 30 -39.08 42.47 23.73
CA SER A 30 -39.55 41.09 23.61
C SER A 30 -40.08 40.88 22.20
N LEU A 31 -39.25 40.28 21.34
CA LEU A 31 -39.66 39.83 20.01
C LEU A 31 -39.80 38.30 19.98
N TYR A 32 -40.73 37.83 19.17
CA TYR A 32 -40.91 36.42 18.85
C TYR A 32 -40.19 36.11 17.53
N PHE A 33 -39.55 34.95 17.48
CA PHE A 33 -38.98 34.37 16.26
C PHE A 33 -39.42 32.91 16.17
N ASP A 34 -39.66 32.42 14.95
CA ASP A 34 -39.88 31.00 14.74
C ASP A 34 -38.57 30.19 14.78
N VAL A 35 -38.67 28.86 14.64
CA VAL A 35 -37.49 27.99 14.74
C VAL A 35 -36.55 28.24 13.58
N ASP A 36 -37.07 28.36 12.36
CA ASP A 36 -36.31 28.56 11.13
C ASP A 36 -35.48 29.87 11.20
N GLU A 37 -36.08 30.97 11.69
CA GLU A 37 -35.35 32.23 11.95
C GLU A 37 -34.19 32.03 12.94
N PHE A 38 -34.36 31.18 13.96
CA PHE A 38 -33.26 30.84 14.88
C PHE A 38 -32.17 30.01 14.22
N GLU A 39 -32.51 29.10 13.32
CA GLU A 39 -31.52 28.31 12.58
C GLU A 39 -30.66 29.19 11.67
N GLU A 40 -31.30 30.07 10.89
CA GLU A 40 -30.62 31.07 10.06
C GLU A 40 -29.63 31.91 10.87
N MET A 41 -30.05 32.40 12.03
CA MET A 41 -29.18 33.17 12.91
C MET A 41 -28.01 32.36 13.47
N VAL A 42 -28.24 31.08 13.78
CA VAL A 42 -27.19 30.18 14.29
C VAL A 42 -26.15 29.91 13.24
N GLU A 43 -26.58 29.57 12.02
CA GLU A 43 -25.72 29.35 10.86
C GLU A 43 -24.86 30.59 10.60
N TYR A 44 -25.50 31.77 10.51
CA TYR A 44 -24.78 33.04 10.35
C TYR A 44 -23.67 33.24 11.39
N TYR A 45 -23.95 33.02 12.68
CA TYR A 45 -22.93 33.20 13.71
C TYR A 45 -21.84 32.12 13.68
N LEU A 46 -22.15 30.89 13.23
CA LEU A 46 -21.15 29.84 13.05
C LEU A 46 -20.22 30.13 11.87
N ASP A 47 -20.75 30.60 10.74
CA ASP A 47 -19.98 31.01 9.56
C ASP A 47 -19.03 32.17 9.86
N HIS A 48 -19.45 33.07 10.76
CA HIS A 48 -18.62 34.16 11.26
C HIS A 48 -17.72 33.76 12.45
N ASN A 49 -17.55 32.46 12.69
CA ASN A 49 -16.71 31.87 13.74
C ASN A 49 -17.01 32.45 15.15
N ASN A 50 -18.30 32.63 15.44
CA ASN A 50 -18.78 33.19 16.70
C ASN A 50 -19.70 32.22 17.46
N PRO A 51 -19.20 31.04 17.89
CA PRO A 51 -20.00 30.00 18.53
C PRO A 51 -20.63 30.46 19.85
N LYS A 52 -20.06 31.47 20.51
CA LYS A 52 -20.65 32.04 21.74
C LYS A 52 -21.95 32.79 21.47
N GLN A 53 -22.05 33.50 20.34
CA GLN A 53 -23.29 34.18 19.99
C GLN A 53 -24.32 33.18 19.46
N ALA A 54 -23.89 32.19 18.66
CA ALA A 54 -24.75 31.07 18.27
C ALA A 54 -25.40 30.40 19.50
N LEU A 55 -24.63 30.09 20.56
CA LEU A 55 -25.20 29.55 21.80
C LEU A 55 -26.23 30.47 22.47
N LYS A 56 -26.05 31.80 22.42
CA LYS A 56 -27.03 32.72 23.00
C LYS A 56 -28.33 32.76 22.20
N VAL A 57 -28.22 32.77 20.86
CA VAL A 57 -29.38 32.67 19.96
C VAL A 57 -30.13 31.38 20.27
N ILE A 58 -29.44 30.24 20.35
CA ILE A 58 -30.03 28.94 20.68
C ILE A 58 -30.66 28.93 22.07
N ASP A 59 -29.99 29.48 23.08
CA ASP A 59 -30.52 29.55 24.44
C ASP A 59 -31.82 30.35 24.48
N PHE A 60 -31.88 31.47 23.75
CA PHE A 60 -33.08 32.27 23.62
C PHE A 60 -34.17 31.54 22.81
N GLY A 61 -33.81 30.88 21.72
CA GLY A 61 -34.71 30.04 20.93
C GLY A 61 -35.32 28.91 21.75
N LEU A 62 -34.55 28.24 22.61
CA LEU A 62 -35.04 27.21 23.53
C LEU A 62 -35.89 27.77 24.68
N MET A 63 -35.82 29.07 24.99
CA MET A 63 -36.79 29.70 25.91
C MET A 63 -38.15 29.87 25.25
N GLN A 64 -38.19 30.21 23.95
CA GLN A 64 -39.44 30.36 23.18
C GLN A 64 -40.01 29.01 22.73
N HIS A 65 -39.12 28.07 22.38
CA HIS A 65 -39.43 26.75 21.83
C HIS A 65 -38.75 25.62 22.64
N PRO A 66 -39.16 25.36 23.90
CA PRO A 66 -38.44 24.43 24.80
C PRO A 66 -38.44 22.96 24.38
N LYS A 67 -39.21 22.60 23.35
CA LYS A 67 -39.33 21.24 22.80
C LYS A 67 -38.83 21.14 21.36
N SER A 68 -38.11 22.15 20.86
CA SER A 68 -37.48 22.06 19.55
C SER A 68 -36.29 21.09 19.61
N SER A 69 -36.43 19.95 18.94
CA SER A 69 -35.35 18.97 18.74
C SER A 69 -34.23 19.60 17.92
N THR A 70 -34.59 20.30 16.85
CA THR A 70 -33.67 20.97 15.93
C THR A 70 -32.73 21.96 16.64
N LEU A 71 -33.26 22.83 17.51
CA LEU A 71 -32.43 23.76 18.28
C LEU A 71 -31.49 23.05 19.26
N LEU A 72 -31.85 21.87 19.77
CA LEU A 72 -30.97 21.05 20.62
C LEU A 72 -29.87 20.36 19.80
N VAL A 73 -30.16 19.91 18.58
CA VAL A 73 -29.16 19.39 17.62
C VAL A 73 -28.19 20.51 17.24
N ASN A 74 -28.68 21.69 16.85
CA ASN A 74 -27.86 22.88 16.57
C ASN A 74 -26.99 23.24 17.78
N LYS A 75 -27.54 23.17 19.01
CA LYS A 75 -26.77 23.37 20.24
C LYS A 75 -25.63 22.38 20.37
N ALA A 76 -25.89 21.11 20.09
CA ALA A 76 -24.88 20.08 20.13
C ALA A 76 -23.79 20.32 19.09
N GLN A 77 -24.16 20.73 17.87
CA GLN A 77 -23.23 21.09 16.80
C GLN A 77 -22.26 22.19 17.25
N VAL A 78 -22.78 23.25 17.90
CA VAL A 78 -21.90 24.30 18.46
C VAL A 78 -20.97 23.75 19.54
N PHE A 79 -21.42 22.81 20.37
CA PHE A 79 -20.53 22.19 21.35
C PHE A 79 -19.45 21.30 20.71
N VAL A 80 -19.75 20.62 19.60
CA VAL A 80 -18.75 19.87 18.82
C VAL A 80 -17.70 20.83 18.25
N SER A 81 -18.11 21.94 17.62
CA SER A 81 -17.17 22.94 17.07
C SER A 81 -16.31 23.62 18.16
N MET A 82 -16.81 23.68 19.39
CA MET A 82 -16.06 24.15 20.57
C MET A 82 -15.16 23.07 21.22
N HIS A 83 -14.99 21.90 20.60
CA HIS A 83 -14.28 20.75 21.15
C HIS A 83 -14.82 20.27 22.51
N LYS A 84 -16.15 20.29 22.68
CA LYS A 84 -16.86 19.81 23.89
C LYS A 84 -17.84 18.67 23.57
N PRO A 85 -17.36 17.54 23.06
CA PRO A 85 -18.21 16.43 22.57
C PRO A 85 -19.11 15.83 23.67
N ASN A 86 -18.65 15.76 24.92
CA ASN A 86 -19.49 15.27 26.03
C ASN A 86 -20.68 16.19 26.33
N GLN A 87 -20.55 17.50 26.09
CA GLN A 87 -21.67 18.43 26.22
C GLN A 87 -22.63 18.28 25.04
N ALA A 88 -22.09 18.10 23.83
CA ALA A 88 -22.90 17.80 22.64
C ALA A 88 -23.76 16.55 22.84
N LEU A 89 -23.17 15.44 23.28
CA LEU A 89 -23.91 14.18 23.55
C LEU A 89 -25.04 14.34 24.57
N LYS A 90 -24.90 15.24 25.55
CA LYS A 90 -25.96 15.54 26.53
C LYS A 90 -27.17 16.20 25.86
N TYR A 91 -26.96 17.13 24.94
CA TYR A 91 -28.05 17.80 24.22
C TYR A 91 -28.65 16.90 23.14
N LEU A 92 -27.82 16.10 22.46
CA LEU A 92 -28.31 15.06 21.53
C LEU A 92 -29.20 14.04 22.24
N ALA A 93 -28.85 13.60 23.45
CA ALA A 93 -29.74 12.71 24.21
C ALA A 93 -31.08 13.36 24.60
N GLN A 94 -31.13 14.70 24.74
CA GLN A 94 -32.39 15.41 24.99
C GLN A 94 -33.21 15.53 23.71
N ALA A 95 -32.57 15.82 22.58
CA ALA A 95 -33.21 15.84 21.28
C ALA A 95 -33.78 14.46 20.89
N GLU A 96 -33.05 13.37 21.12
CA GLU A 96 -33.50 11.99 20.84
C GLU A 96 -34.76 11.63 21.64
N ALA A 97 -34.91 12.16 22.87
CA ALA A 97 -36.10 11.95 23.69
C ALA A 97 -37.34 12.70 23.17
N LEU A 98 -37.16 13.76 22.37
CA LEU A 98 -38.22 14.54 21.77
C LEU A 98 -38.58 14.02 20.37
N GLU A 99 -37.57 13.69 19.59
CA GLU A 99 -37.69 13.23 18.21
C GLU A 99 -36.73 12.05 17.95
N PRO A 100 -37.21 10.81 18.13
CA PRO A 100 -36.35 9.61 18.05
C PRO A 100 -36.05 9.13 16.63
N TYR A 101 -36.49 9.87 15.61
CA TYR A 101 -36.39 9.51 14.18
C TYR A 101 -35.65 10.57 13.35
N ASN A 102 -34.93 11.48 14.01
CA ASN A 102 -34.20 12.56 13.36
C ASN A 102 -32.82 12.05 12.89
N ILE A 103 -32.56 12.12 11.58
CA ILE A 103 -31.31 11.64 10.98
C ILE A 103 -30.11 12.47 11.39
N ASP A 104 -30.19 13.80 11.32
CA ASP A 104 -29.11 14.75 11.67
C ASP A 104 -28.60 14.51 13.08
N LEU A 105 -29.52 14.19 14.00
CA LEU A 105 -29.19 13.81 15.36
C LEU A 105 -28.33 12.55 15.42
N PHE A 106 -28.70 11.51 14.69
CA PHE A 106 -27.96 10.25 14.72
C PHE A 106 -26.61 10.37 14.02
N GLN A 107 -26.55 11.12 12.91
CA GLN A 107 -25.31 11.48 12.23
C GLN A 107 -24.36 12.22 13.15
N LEU A 108 -24.85 13.28 13.82
CA LEU A 108 -24.03 14.08 14.73
C LEU A 108 -23.60 13.28 15.97
N LYS A 109 -24.44 12.37 16.49
CA LYS A 109 -24.02 11.43 17.54
C LYS A 109 -22.94 10.48 17.05
N GLY A 110 -23.10 9.93 15.84
CA GLY A 110 -22.14 9.04 15.21
C GLY A 110 -20.77 9.69 15.08
N SER A 111 -20.71 10.87 14.45
CA SER A 111 -19.48 11.63 14.26
C SER A 111 -18.86 12.09 15.59
N THR A 112 -19.69 12.48 16.56
CA THR A 112 -19.20 12.82 17.91
C THR A 112 -18.57 11.60 18.62
N TYR A 113 -19.14 10.40 18.48
CA TYR A 113 -18.54 9.18 19.02
C TYR A 113 -17.27 8.76 18.27
N SER A 114 -17.24 8.97 16.95
CA SER A 114 -16.04 8.76 16.11
C SER A 114 -14.87 9.64 16.59
N GLN A 115 -15.10 10.95 16.78
CA GLN A 115 -14.10 11.88 17.34
C GLN A 115 -13.59 11.46 18.73
N LEU A 116 -14.44 10.79 19.52
CA LEU A 116 -14.11 10.25 20.83
C LEU A 116 -13.44 8.86 20.77
N ARG A 117 -13.14 8.35 19.57
CA ARG A 117 -12.62 6.99 19.31
C ARG A 117 -13.50 5.88 19.90
N GLN A 118 -14.81 6.10 19.91
CA GLN A 118 -15.81 5.13 20.36
C GLN A 118 -16.52 4.53 19.14
N ALA A 119 -15.77 3.85 18.28
CA ALA A 119 -16.21 3.36 16.98
C ALA A 119 -17.49 2.52 17.02
N GLU A 120 -17.64 1.61 18.00
CA GLU A 120 -18.86 0.79 18.13
C GLU A 120 -20.12 1.64 18.35
N LYS A 121 -20.02 2.70 19.16
CA LYS A 121 -21.14 3.62 19.35
C LYS A 121 -21.36 4.52 18.15
N ALA A 122 -20.31 4.86 17.42
CA ALA A 122 -20.44 5.61 16.18
C ALA A 122 -21.26 4.79 15.17
N ILE A 123 -20.85 3.54 14.92
CA ILE A 123 -21.54 2.57 14.06
C ILE A 123 -23.00 2.41 14.47
N ASP A 124 -23.30 2.21 15.76
CA ASP A 124 -24.67 2.06 16.24
C ASP A 124 -25.56 3.27 15.91
N ASN A 125 -25.01 4.49 15.97
CA ASN A 125 -25.78 5.69 15.63
C ASN A 125 -25.87 5.89 14.12
N TYR A 126 -24.81 5.62 13.34
CA TYR A 126 -24.91 5.66 11.88
C TYR A 126 -25.90 4.64 11.33
N LYS A 127 -25.99 3.44 11.93
CA LYS A 127 -27.03 2.45 11.56
C LYS A 127 -28.44 2.93 11.86
N LYS A 128 -28.65 3.69 12.94
CA LYS A 128 -29.93 4.34 13.21
C LYS A 128 -30.24 5.43 12.20
N ALA A 129 -29.24 6.24 11.83
CA ALA A 129 -29.39 7.25 10.78
C ALA A 129 -29.80 6.60 9.45
N LEU A 130 -29.15 5.49 9.09
CA LEU A 130 -29.42 4.72 7.87
C LEU A 130 -30.86 4.19 7.77
N GLU A 131 -31.59 3.99 8.88
CA GLU A 131 -33.00 3.56 8.85
C GLU A 131 -33.94 4.64 8.28
N TYR A 132 -33.54 5.91 8.34
CA TYR A 132 -34.36 7.06 7.94
C TYR A 132 -33.77 7.85 6.77
N ALA A 133 -32.59 7.43 6.31
CA ALA A 133 -31.85 8.08 5.23
C ALA A 133 -32.57 8.01 3.88
N ASP A 134 -32.54 9.12 3.16
CA ASP A 134 -32.78 9.13 1.72
C ASP A 134 -31.60 8.53 0.94
N GLU A 135 -31.66 8.56 -0.39
CA GLU A 135 -30.63 7.96 -1.25
C GLU A 135 -29.24 8.60 -1.06
N HIS A 136 -29.16 9.92 -0.93
CA HIS A 136 -27.88 10.63 -0.78
C HIS A 136 -27.30 10.44 0.62
N GLU A 137 -28.14 10.59 1.64
CA GLU A 137 -27.75 10.38 3.04
C GLU A 137 -27.33 8.92 3.29
N ARG A 138 -27.95 7.98 2.59
CA ARG A 138 -27.67 6.55 2.71
C ARG A 138 -26.25 6.22 2.29
N GLU A 139 -25.80 6.75 1.15
CA GLU A 139 -24.43 6.58 0.68
C GLU A 139 -23.42 7.06 1.74
N GLU A 140 -23.62 8.27 2.28
CA GLU A 140 -22.76 8.86 3.31
C GLU A 140 -22.75 8.01 4.60
N MET A 141 -23.90 7.49 5.02
CA MET A 141 -24.00 6.65 6.22
C MET A 141 -23.31 5.31 6.06
N LEU A 142 -23.44 4.68 4.89
CA LEU A 142 -22.73 3.43 4.59
C LEU A 142 -21.21 3.67 4.58
N MET A 143 -20.73 4.74 3.95
CA MET A 143 -19.31 5.12 3.98
C MET A 143 -18.81 5.33 5.40
N SER A 144 -19.56 6.08 6.22
CA SER A 144 -19.21 6.33 7.61
C SER A 144 -19.13 5.03 8.43
N ILE A 145 -20.02 4.06 8.18
CA ILE A 145 -19.97 2.75 8.84
C ILE A 145 -18.76 1.93 8.38
N ALA A 146 -18.45 1.92 7.07
CA ALA A 146 -17.30 1.20 6.52
C ALA A 146 -15.98 1.69 7.14
N PHE A 147 -15.76 3.01 7.19
CA PHE A 147 -14.58 3.61 7.81
C PHE A 147 -14.46 3.28 9.31
N GLU A 148 -15.57 3.23 10.05
CA GLU A 148 -15.52 2.82 11.46
C GLU A 148 -15.16 1.33 11.61
N TYR A 149 -15.56 0.47 10.67
CA TYR A 149 -15.12 -0.93 10.66
C TYR A 149 -13.64 -1.08 10.31
N GLU A 150 -13.11 -0.29 9.38
CA GLU A 150 -11.67 -0.20 9.08
C GLU A 150 -10.86 0.27 10.30
N ASN A 151 -11.32 1.32 10.99
CA ASN A 151 -10.71 1.80 12.24
C ASN A 151 -10.68 0.73 13.34
N LEU A 152 -11.59 -0.25 13.29
CA LEU A 152 -11.64 -1.41 14.19
C LEU A 152 -10.83 -2.61 13.66
N ASN A 153 -10.17 -2.50 12.51
CA ASN A 153 -9.55 -3.60 11.75
C ASN A 153 -10.52 -4.76 11.44
N LYS A 154 -11.82 -4.48 11.35
CA LYS A 154 -12.86 -5.46 11.00
C LYS A 154 -13.11 -5.42 9.50
N TYR A 155 -12.07 -5.71 8.72
CA TYR A 155 -12.07 -5.57 7.26
C TYR A 155 -13.15 -6.38 6.55
N ASP A 156 -13.51 -7.57 7.06
CA ASP A 156 -14.62 -8.36 6.50
C ASP A 156 -15.96 -7.59 6.50
N LEU A 157 -16.23 -6.85 7.59
CA LEU A 157 -17.44 -6.04 7.70
C LEU A 157 -17.32 -4.77 6.85
N ALA A 158 -16.15 -4.13 6.80
CA ALA A 158 -15.93 -3.01 5.90
C ALA A 158 -16.21 -3.40 4.43
N ILE A 159 -15.68 -4.55 3.99
CA ILE A 159 -15.94 -5.13 2.66
C ILE A 159 -17.43 -5.32 2.40
N GLU A 160 -18.20 -5.84 3.37
CA GLU A 160 -19.66 -5.99 3.20
C GLU A 160 -20.37 -4.65 2.94
N TYR A 161 -20.03 -3.60 3.69
CA TYR A 161 -20.64 -2.27 3.51
C TYR A 161 -20.16 -1.59 2.23
N LEU A 162 -18.87 -1.65 1.91
CA LEU A 162 -18.31 -1.09 0.67
C LEU A 162 -18.86 -1.81 -0.57
N SER A 163 -19.03 -3.13 -0.50
CA SER A 163 -19.69 -3.92 -1.56
C SER A 163 -21.16 -3.52 -1.72
N LEU A 164 -21.86 -3.23 -0.62
CA LEU A 164 -23.23 -2.74 -0.66
C LEU A 164 -23.30 -1.37 -1.34
N ILE A 165 -22.37 -0.45 -1.00
CA ILE A 165 -22.27 0.87 -1.62
C ILE A 165 -22.09 0.72 -3.12
N LEU A 166 -21.15 -0.08 -3.61
CA LEU A 166 -20.91 -0.22 -5.04
C LEU A 166 -22.02 -0.96 -5.82
N ASN A 167 -22.88 -1.71 -5.13
CA ASN A 167 -24.07 -2.28 -5.75
C ASN A 167 -25.21 -1.25 -5.92
N GLU A 168 -25.27 -0.25 -5.05
CA GLU A 168 -26.28 0.82 -5.08
C GLU A 168 -25.80 2.07 -5.84
N PHE A 169 -24.52 2.42 -5.65
CA PHE A 169 -23.81 3.61 -6.11
C PHE A 169 -22.49 3.19 -6.81
N PRO A 170 -22.57 2.61 -8.03
CA PRO A 170 -21.40 2.05 -8.71
C PRO A 170 -20.32 3.09 -9.06
N GLU A 171 -20.69 4.37 -9.16
CA GLU A 171 -19.77 5.47 -9.47
C GLU A 171 -18.98 5.98 -8.25
N ASN A 172 -19.19 5.43 -7.06
CA ASN A 172 -18.47 5.86 -5.85
C ASN A 172 -17.00 5.41 -5.90
N GLU A 173 -16.13 6.30 -6.39
CA GLU A 173 -14.69 6.05 -6.51
C GLU A 173 -14.02 5.78 -5.16
N ILE A 174 -14.45 6.46 -4.09
CA ILE A 174 -13.89 6.26 -2.75
C ILE A 174 -14.14 4.81 -2.30
N ALA A 175 -15.36 4.30 -2.48
CA ALA A 175 -15.71 2.93 -2.14
C ALA A 175 -14.93 1.90 -2.99
N LEU A 176 -14.61 2.19 -4.25
CA LEU A 176 -13.75 1.33 -5.07
C LEU A 176 -12.34 1.21 -4.51
N TYR A 177 -11.73 2.34 -4.14
CA TYR A 177 -10.39 2.36 -3.55
C TYR A 177 -10.36 1.63 -2.20
N GLU A 178 -11.27 1.97 -1.31
CA GLU A 178 -11.31 1.38 0.04
C GLU A 178 -11.66 -0.10 0.02
N LEU A 179 -12.51 -0.54 -0.92
CA LEU A 179 -12.83 -1.96 -1.05
C LEU A 179 -11.61 -2.78 -1.47
N TYR A 180 -10.85 -2.29 -2.45
CA TYR A 180 -9.61 -2.96 -2.87
C TYR A 180 -8.58 -2.96 -1.73
N PHE A 181 -8.40 -1.82 -1.04
CA PHE A 181 -7.53 -1.74 0.14
C PHE A 181 -7.91 -2.77 1.21
N CYS A 182 -9.21 -2.89 1.52
CA CYS A 182 -9.70 -3.87 2.50
C CYS A 182 -9.44 -5.32 2.06
N PHE A 183 -9.58 -5.63 0.77
CA PHE A 183 -9.23 -6.95 0.26
C PHE A 183 -7.73 -7.24 0.38
N GLU A 184 -6.88 -6.27 0.05
CA GLU A 184 -5.42 -6.43 0.11
C GLU A 184 -4.93 -6.62 1.54
N ILE A 185 -5.33 -5.76 2.48
CA ILE A 185 -4.87 -5.81 3.87
C ILE A 185 -5.37 -7.05 4.62
N SER A 186 -6.52 -7.59 4.21
CA SER A 186 -7.07 -8.85 4.75
C SER A 186 -6.60 -10.09 4.00
N ASN A 187 -5.75 -9.94 2.99
CA ASN A 187 -5.23 -11.01 2.14
C ASN A 187 -6.33 -11.88 1.49
N GLN A 188 -7.38 -11.22 0.99
CA GLN A 188 -8.55 -11.82 0.34
C GLN A 188 -8.58 -11.54 -1.16
N VAL A 189 -7.43 -11.67 -1.83
CA VAL A 189 -7.22 -11.26 -3.23
C VAL A 189 -8.10 -12.06 -4.19
N GLU A 190 -8.38 -13.34 -3.93
CA GLU A 190 -9.28 -14.15 -4.76
C GLU A 190 -10.73 -13.61 -4.75
N LYS A 191 -11.18 -13.12 -3.59
CA LYS A 191 -12.50 -12.48 -3.47
C LYS A 191 -12.52 -11.12 -4.18
N ALA A 192 -11.40 -10.38 -4.15
CA ALA A 192 -11.26 -9.15 -4.90
C ALA A 192 -11.41 -9.40 -6.41
N ILE A 193 -10.72 -10.41 -6.95
CA ILE A 193 -10.84 -10.80 -8.37
C ILE A 193 -12.29 -11.14 -8.69
N GLN A 194 -12.96 -11.95 -7.86
CA GLN A 194 -14.36 -12.30 -8.09
C GLN A 194 -15.25 -11.05 -8.10
N PHE A 195 -15.14 -10.21 -7.07
CA PHE A 195 -15.96 -9.01 -6.94
C PHE A 195 -15.75 -8.05 -8.11
N PHE A 196 -14.50 -7.70 -8.42
CA PHE A 196 -14.21 -6.73 -9.47
C PHE A 196 -14.56 -7.28 -10.85
N SER A 197 -14.45 -8.59 -11.09
CA SER A 197 -14.96 -9.23 -12.32
C SER A 197 -16.48 -9.05 -12.47
N GLU A 198 -17.23 -9.31 -11.39
CA GLU A 198 -18.70 -9.12 -11.40
C GLU A 198 -19.09 -7.64 -11.49
N TYR A 199 -18.26 -6.73 -10.95
CA TYR A 199 -18.46 -5.30 -11.01
C TYR A 199 -18.28 -4.76 -12.43
N ILE A 200 -17.19 -5.10 -13.13
CA ILE A 200 -16.96 -4.66 -14.52
C ILE A 200 -17.97 -5.25 -15.51
N ASP A 201 -18.57 -6.40 -15.21
CA ASP A 201 -19.66 -6.97 -16.03
C ASP A 201 -20.91 -6.08 -15.97
N LYS A 202 -21.13 -5.38 -14.86
CA LYS A 202 -22.24 -4.43 -14.66
C LYS A 202 -21.89 -3.02 -15.12
N ASP A 203 -20.66 -2.59 -14.87
CA ASP A 203 -20.13 -1.29 -15.28
C ASP A 203 -18.80 -1.42 -16.07
N PRO A 204 -18.88 -1.76 -17.37
CA PRO A 204 -17.69 -2.00 -18.19
C PRO A 204 -16.84 -0.76 -18.46
N TYR A 205 -17.34 0.45 -18.17
CA TYR A 205 -16.65 1.72 -18.43
C TYR A 205 -16.04 2.33 -17.16
N SER A 206 -15.98 1.58 -16.06
CA SER A 206 -15.27 2.00 -14.85
C SER A 206 -13.77 1.72 -14.97
N HIS A 207 -12.97 2.76 -15.25
CA HIS A 207 -11.51 2.64 -15.31
C HIS A 207 -10.91 2.12 -13.99
N LEU A 208 -11.47 2.52 -12.84
CA LEU A 208 -11.04 2.05 -11.51
C LEU A 208 -11.43 0.59 -11.27
N GLY A 209 -12.60 0.13 -11.74
CA GLY A 209 -12.99 -1.27 -11.66
C GLY A 209 -11.99 -2.17 -12.40
N TRP A 210 -11.61 -1.78 -13.62
CA TRP A 210 -10.57 -2.48 -14.39
C TRP A 210 -9.20 -2.41 -13.74
N TYR A 211 -8.79 -1.25 -13.22
CA TYR A 211 -7.52 -1.09 -12.53
C TYR A 211 -7.42 -1.96 -11.28
N ASN A 212 -8.45 -1.96 -10.43
CA ASN A 212 -8.46 -2.78 -9.21
C ASN A 212 -8.50 -4.28 -9.53
N LEU A 213 -9.16 -4.69 -10.62
CA LEU A 213 -9.07 -6.07 -11.11
C LEU A 213 -7.64 -6.41 -11.56
N GLY A 214 -6.98 -5.51 -12.30
CA GLY A 214 -5.59 -5.67 -12.73
C GLY A 214 -4.63 -5.76 -11.54
N ALA A 215 -4.80 -4.90 -10.53
CA ALA A 215 -4.00 -4.93 -9.31
C ALA A 215 -4.19 -6.26 -8.55
N ALA A 216 -5.41 -6.78 -8.47
CA ALA A 216 -5.68 -8.08 -7.87
C ALA A 216 -5.04 -9.24 -8.65
N TYR A 217 -5.03 -9.20 -9.99
CA TYR A 217 -4.31 -10.19 -10.81
C TYR A 217 -2.80 -10.08 -10.64
N MET A 218 -2.25 -8.88 -10.58
CA MET A 218 -0.82 -8.62 -10.37
C MET A 218 -0.36 -9.21 -9.02
N LYS A 219 -1.17 -9.09 -7.97
CA LYS A 219 -0.87 -9.65 -6.64
C LYS A 219 -0.85 -11.19 -6.62
N GLN A 220 -1.53 -11.84 -7.56
CA GLN A 220 -1.51 -13.30 -7.77
C GLN A 220 -0.47 -13.72 -8.83
N GLU A 221 0.41 -12.82 -9.26
CA GLU A 221 1.41 -13.04 -10.31
C GLU A 221 0.79 -13.47 -11.66
N LEU A 222 -0.49 -13.17 -11.87
CA LEU A 222 -1.20 -13.42 -13.13
C LEU A 222 -0.97 -12.24 -14.09
N PHE A 223 0.29 -11.96 -14.41
CA PHE A 223 0.73 -10.74 -15.09
C PHE A 223 0.05 -10.49 -16.44
N GLU A 224 -0.17 -11.53 -17.27
CA GLU A 224 -0.88 -11.39 -18.55
C GLU A 224 -2.30 -10.83 -18.37
N LYS A 225 -3.05 -11.37 -17.39
CA LYS A 225 -4.42 -10.90 -17.10
C LYS A 225 -4.42 -9.51 -16.48
N ALA A 226 -3.40 -9.20 -15.66
CA ALA A 226 -3.23 -7.88 -15.09
C ALA A 226 -3.03 -6.84 -16.19
N ILE A 227 -2.15 -7.12 -17.16
CA ILE A 227 -1.90 -6.27 -18.33
C ILE A 227 -3.18 -6.03 -19.13
N ASP A 228 -3.96 -7.08 -19.45
CA ASP A 228 -5.23 -6.93 -20.15
C ASP A 228 -6.19 -5.99 -19.42
N ALA A 229 -6.32 -6.14 -18.09
CA ALA A 229 -7.18 -5.29 -17.28
C ALA A 229 -6.69 -3.83 -17.21
N PHE A 230 -5.38 -3.62 -17.08
CA PHE A 230 -4.80 -2.27 -17.14
C PHE A 230 -4.99 -1.63 -18.52
N ASP A 231 -4.90 -2.39 -19.61
CA ASP A 231 -5.16 -1.90 -20.96
C ASP A 231 -6.61 -1.45 -21.15
N PHE A 232 -7.59 -2.17 -20.58
CA PHE A 232 -8.98 -1.69 -20.55
C PHE A 232 -9.13 -0.41 -19.71
N SER A 233 -8.47 -0.33 -18.55
CA SER A 233 -8.47 0.88 -17.72
C SER A 233 -7.94 2.11 -18.49
N ILE A 234 -6.79 1.95 -19.16
CA ILE A 234 -6.15 2.98 -19.98
C ILE A 234 -7.04 3.36 -21.18
N ALA A 235 -7.66 2.39 -21.84
CA ALA A 235 -8.54 2.65 -22.98
C ALA A 235 -9.79 3.47 -22.60
N ILE A 236 -10.26 3.35 -21.35
CA ILE A 236 -11.36 4.15 -20.80
C ILE A 236 -10.87 5.52 -20.37
N ARG A 237 -9.71 5.57 -19.69
CA ARG A 237 -9.11 6.79 -19.16
C ARG A 237 -7.61 6.84 -19.47
N GLU A 238 -7.30 7.51 -20.58
CA GLU A 238 -5.93 7.62 -21.11
C GLU A 238 -4.99 8.42 -20.20
N ASP A 239 -5.50 9.33 -19.35
CA ASP A 239 -4.68 10.13 -18.44
C ASP A 239 -4.38 9.45 -17.10
N PHE A 240 -4.74 8.17 -16.93
CA PHE A 240 -4.57 7.45 -15.66
C PHE A 240 -3.19 6.81 -15.54
N ALA A 241 -2.20 7.59 -15.10
CA ALA A 241 -0.80 7.18 -15.05
C ALA A 241 -0.55 5.93 -14.19
N SER A 242 -1.32 5.71 -13.12
CA SER A 242 -1.20 4.52 -12.27
C SER A 242 -1.38 3.22 -13.04
N ALA A 243 -2.29 3.17 -14.03
CA ALA A 243 -2.49 1.97 -14.85
C ALA A 243 -1.29 1.68 -15.76
N TYR A 244 -0.67 2.71 -16.35
CA TYR A 244 0.56 2.56 -17.13
C TYR A 244 1.72 2.06 -16.26
N TYR A 245 1.85 2.62 -15.05
CA TYR A 245 2.88 2.21 -14.10
C TYR A 245 2.70 0.75 -13.67
N SER A 246 1.50 0.34 -13.26
CA SER A 246 1.24 -1.06 -12.86
C SER A 246 1.38 -2.05 -14.03
N LYS A 247 0.99 -1.64 -15.24
CA LYS A 247 1.25 -2.42 -16.46
C LYS A 247 2.75 -2.61 -16.70
N ALA A 248 3.54 -1.55 -16.54
CA ALA A 248 4.99 -1.61 -16.71
C ALA A 248 5.66 -2.58 -15.74
N ILE A 249 5.23 -2.58 -14.46
CA ILE A 249 5.70 -3.53 -13.44
C ILE A 249 5.35 -4.97 -13.85
N CYS A 250 4.15 -5.22 -14.38
CA CYS A 250 3.78 -6.55 -14.86
C CYS A 250 4.66 -7.00 -16.05
N LEU A 251 4.93 -6.10 -16.99
CA LEU A 251 5.81 -6.36 -18.14
C LEU A 251 7.25 -6.64 -17.70
N GLU A 252 7.76 -5.92 -16.72
CA GLU A 252 9.07 -6.16 -16.12
C GLU A 252 9.17 -7.54 -15.48
N ASN A 253 8.17 -7.95 -14.69
CA ASN A 253 8.11 -9.30 -14.10
C ASN A 253 7.99 -10.41 -15.16
N MET A 254 7.51 -10.08 -16.36
CA MET A 254 7.50 -10.98 -17.52
C MET A 254 8.77 -10.88 -18.38
N GLU A 255 9.80 -10.16 -17.92
CA GLU A 255 11.06 -9.91 -18.62
C GLU A 255 10.91 -9.16 -19.97
N MET A 256 9.76 -8.50 -20.17
CA MET A 256 9.46 -7.67 -21.34
C MET A 256 9.94 -6.23 -21.12
N TYR A 257 11.25 -6.08 -20.89
CA TYR A 257 11.85 -4.84 -20.41
C TYR A 257 11.69 -3.65 -21.37
N ALA A 258 11.70 -3.88 -22.69
CA ALA A 258 11.55 -2.81 -23.68
C ALA A 258 10.13 -2.20 -23.66
N GLU A 259 9.11 -3.06 -23.56
CA GLU A 259 7.71 -2.67 -23.40
C GLU A 259 7.45 -2.01 -22.04
N ALA A 260 8.06 -2.52 -20.97
CA ALA A 260 8.00 -1.93 -19.63
C ALA A 260 8.54 -0.49 -19.63
N ILE A 261 9.73 -0.26 -20.22
CA ILE A 261 10.32 1.07 -20.38
C ILE A 261 9.40 2.02 -21.14
N ALA A 262 8.72 1.53 -22.18
CA ALA A 262 7.77 2.35 -22.94
C ALA A 262 6.62 2.79 -22.02
N CYS A 263 5.98 1.85 -21.32
CA CYS A 263 4.88 2.13 -20.40
C CYS A 263 5.28 3.07 -19.26
N PHE A 264 6.45 2.89 -18.65
CA PHE A 264 6.96 3.81 -17.62
C PHE A 264 7.22 5.22 -18.16
N LYS A 265 7.58 5.38 -19.44
CA LYS A 265 7.79 6.71 -20.03
C LYS A 265 6.47 7.41 -20.34
N GLU A 266 5.43 6.67 -20.73
CA GLU A 266 4.10 7.22 -20.96
C GLU A 266 3.53 7.88 -19.68
N THR A 267 3.86 7.39 -18.48
CA THR A 267 3.42 8.03 -17.22
C THR A 267 3.86 9.50 -17.13
N PHE A 268 4.99 9.86 -17.75
CA PHE A 268 5.54 11.22 -17.71
C PHE A 268 4.76 12.24 -18.55
N ASP A 269 3.90 11.76 -19.47
CA ASP A 269 3.03 12.62 -20.26
C ASP A 269 1.73 12.98 -19.50
N HIS A 270 1.43 12.25 -18.42
CA HIS A 270 0.22 12.42 -17.61
C HIS A 270 0.52 12.98 -16.22
N GLU A 271 1.65 12.61 -15.62
CA GLU A 271 2.05 13.01 -14.27
C GLU A 271 3.51 13.43 -14.20
N SER A 272 3.87 14.13 -13.11
CA SER A 272 5.26 14.51 -12.89
C SER A 272 6.10 13.27 -12.58
N PRO A 273 7.26 13.06 -13.24
CA PRO A 273 8.10 11.90 -12.98
C PRO A 273 8.48 11.79 -11.51
N GLU A 274 8.40 10.58 -10.96
CA GLU A 274 8.89 10.25 -9.63
C GLU A 274 10.28 9.58 -9.70
N SER A 275 11.03 9.65 -8.60
CA SER A 275 12.36 9.03 -8.53
C SER A 275 12.29 7.53 -8.79
N LEU A 276 11.27 6.88 -8.22
CA LEU A 276 11.07 5.45 -8.31
C LEU A 276 10.79 4.99 -9.75
N THR A 277 10.02 5.76 -10.53
CA THR A 277 9.81 5.45 -11.96
C THR A 277 11.10 5.51 -12.76
N TYR A 278 11.99 6.47 -12.48
CA TYR A 278 13.31 6.50 -13.11
C TYR A 278 14.20 5.33 -12.68
N TYR A 279 14.08 4.89 -11.44
CA TYR A 279 14.77 3.68 -10.95
C TYR A 279 14.34 2.45 -11.76
N TYR A 280 13.04 2.16 -11.87
CA TYR A 280 12.55 0.99 -12.61
C TYR A 280 12.91 1.02 -14.10
N ILE A 281 12.91 2.20 -14.74
CA ILE A 281 13.44 2.32 -16.11
C ILE A 281 14.93 1.96 -16.15
N GLY A 282 15.71 2.40 -15.15
CA GLY A 282 17.13 2.06 -15.02
C GLY A 282 17.35 0.55 -14.89
N GLU A 283 16.55 -0.11 -14.04
CA GLU A 283 16.56 -1.56 -13.83
C GLU A 283 16.22 -2.33 -15.10
N CYS A 284 15.20 -1.90 -15.85
CA CYS A 284 14.91 -2.49 -17.15
C CYS A 284 16.08 -2.35 -18.14
N TYR A 285 16.79 -1.21 -18.16
CA TYR A 285 17.97 -1.04 -19.02
C TYR A 285 19.16 -1.87 -18.56
N GLU A 286 19.32 -2.08 -17.25
CA GLU A 286 20.31 -3.00 -16.67
C GLU A 286 20.06 -4.43 -17.14
N LYS A 287 18.81 -4.92 -17.06
CA LYS A 287 18.45 -6.26 -17.56
C LYS A 287 18.60 -6.42 -19.07
N LEU A 288 18.58 -5.33 -19.82
CA LEU A 288 18.89 -5.29 -21.26
C LEU A 288 20.39 -5.14 -21.57
N GLU A 289 21.25 -5.13 -20.55
CA GLU A 289 22.70 -4.92 -20.64
C GLU A 289 23.08 -3.55 -21.27
N ASP A 290 22.16 -2.57 -21.31
CA ASP A 290 22.45 -1.18 -21.72
C ASP A 290 22.89 -0.36 -20.52
N ASN A 291 24.13 -0.63 -20.10
CA ASN A 291 24.72 0.00 -18.92
C ASN A 291 24.79 1.52 -19.01
N GLN A 292 24.83 2.09 -20.22
CA GLN A 292 24.85 3.55 -20.41
C GLN A 292 23.50 4.16 -20.06
N GLN A 293 22.40 3.57 -20.53
CA GLN A 293 21.05 4.04 -20.20
C GLN A 293 20.69 3.75 -18.75
N ALA A 294 21.05 2.58 -18.21
CA ALA A 294 20.83 2.24 -16.80
C ALA A 294 21.42 3.32 -15.86
N LEU A 295 22.72 3.63 -16.03
CA LEU A 295 23.38 4.70 -15.25
C LEU A 295 22.74 6.07 -15.45
N HIS A 296 22.29 6.40 -16.66
CA HIS A 296 21.62 7.68 -16.93
C HIS A 296 20.31 7.80 -16.15
N TYR A 297 19.50 6.74 -16.12
CA TYR A 297 18.21 6.74 -15.43
C TYR A 297 18.34 6.63 -13.90
N TYR A 298 19.24 5.79 -13.38
CA TYR A 298 19.56 5.79 -11.95
C TYR A 298 20.10 7.14 -11.46
N LYS A 299 20.90 7.82 -12.28
CA LYS A 299 21.36 9.19 -11.96
C LYS A 299 20.21 10.19 -11.95
N LYS A 300 19.22 10.06 -12.84
CA LYS A 300 18.01 10.90 -12.80
C LYS A 300 17.21 10.65 -11.52
N ALA A 301 17.02 9.39 -11.13
CA ALA A 301 16.35 9.03 -9.88
C ALA A 301 17.04 9.72 -8.69
N THR A 302 18.34 9.50 -8.50
CA THR A 302 19.10 10.09 -7.39
C THR A 302 19.25 11.62 -7.43
N GLN A 303 19.09 12.25 -8.60
CA GLN A 303 19.02 13.71 -8.73
C GLN A 303 17.66 14.27 -8.31
N LEU A 304 16.59 13.53 -8.59
CA LEU A 304 15.23 13.90 -8.23
C LEU A 304 14.98 13.65 -6.73
N ASP A 305 15.37 12.47 -6.24
CA ASP A 305 15.37 12.14 -4.82
C ASP A 305 16.72 11.51 -4.40
N PRO A 306 17.56 12.26 -3.67
CA PRO A 306 18.81 11.75 -3.12
C PRO A 306 18.66 10.58 -2.14
N PHE A 307 17.45 10.31 -1.63
CA PHE A 307 17.15 9.24 -0.66
C PHE A 307 16.70 7.92 -1.30
N CYS A 308 16.56 7.84 -2.64
CA CYS A 308 16.28 6.59 -3.35
C CYS A 308 17.51 5.67 -3.31
N ALA A 309 17.55 4.79 -2.32
CA ALA A 309 18.69 3.92 -2.01
C ALA A 309 18.95 2.89 -3.12
N GLU A 310 17.87 2.37 -3.71
CA GLU A 310 17.88 1.39 -4.80
C GLU A 310 18.62 1.92 -6.02
N ALA A 311 18.40 3.18 -6.39
CA ALA A 311 19.12 3.78 -7.51
C ALA A 311 20.62 4.01 -7.23
N TRP A 312 21.02 4.23 -5.97
CA TRP A 312 22.43 4.26 -5.60
C TRP A 312 23.08 2.89 -5.75
N VAL A 313 22.41 1.84 -5.27
CA VAL A 313 22.91 0.45 -5.39
C VAL A 313 22.91 -0.01 -6.85
N GLY A 314 21.88 0.31 -7.63
CA GLY A 314 21.80 0.01 -9.06
C GLY A 314 22.97 0.63 -9.85
N MET A 315 23.36 1.88 -9.58
CA MET A 315 24.60 2.43 -10.15
C MET A 315 25.83 1.61 -9.74
N GLY A 316 25.90 1.20 -8.48
CA GLY A 316 26.95 0.33 -7.95
C GLY A 316 27.03 -1.02 -8.65
N ALA A 317 25.90 -1.67 -8.89
CA ALA A 317 25.78 -2.92 -9.63
C ALA A 317 26.31 -2.77 -11.07
N ILE A 318 25.90 -1.71 -11.78
CA ILE A 318 26.42 -1.44 -13.12
C ILE A 318 27.95 -1.22 -13.12
N TYR A 319 28.49 -0.47 -12.15
CA TYR A 319 29.95 -0.31 -12.05
C TYR A 319 30.67 -1.61 -11.71
N ASN A 320 30.05 -2.52 -10.94
CA ASN A 320 30.57 -3.86 -10.67
C ASN A 320 30.66 -4.68 -11.96
N GLU A 321 29.61 -4.69 -12.78
CA GLU A 321 29.58 -5.38 -14.07
C GLU A 321 30.63 -4.86 -15.05
N MET A 322 30.85 -3.54 -15.06
CA MET A 322 31.92 -2.93 -15.86
C MET A 322 33.34 -3.21 -15.32
N GLY A 323 33.48 -3.82 -14.14
CA GLY A 323 34.76 -4.07 -13.47
C GLY A 323 35.36 -2.87 -12.73
N HIS A 324 34.59 -1.79 -12.59
CA HIS A 324 34.95 -0.58 -11.84
C HIS A 324 34.62 -0.74 -10.35
N LEU A 325 35.28 -1.71 -9.70
CA LEU A 325 34.92 -2.19 -8.36
C LEU A 325 35.04 -1.12 -7.26
N HIS A 326 35.95 -0.16 -7.40
CA HIS A 326 36.10 0.92 -6.41
C HIS A 326 34.94 1.93 -6.48
N GLU A 327 34.52 2.31 -7.68
CA GLU A 327 33.34 3.12 -7.91
C GLU A 327 32.08 2.38 -7.45
N ALA A 328 31.97 1.07 -7.72
CA ALA A 328 30.88 0.24 -7.26
C ALA A 328 30.70 0.33 -5.74
N ILE A 329 31.78 0.10 -4.97
CA ILE A 329 31.76 0.22 -3.50
C ILE A 329 31.26 1.58 -3.03
N HIS A 330 31.68 2.67 -3.69
CA HIS A 330 31.28 4.01 -3.29
C HIS A 330 29.76 4.19 -3.36
N TYR A 331 29.14 3.76 -4.46
CA TYR A 331 27.70 3.90 -4.67
C TYR A 331 26.90 2.91 -3.81
N ILE A 332 27.34 1.67 -3.70
CA ILE A 332 26.66 0.65 -2.87
C ILE A 332 26.64 1.09 -1.39
N LYS A 333 27.77 1.56 -0.85
CA LYS A 333 27.82 2.06 0.54
C LYS A 333 26.85 3.20 0.77
N LYS A 334 26.69 4.09 -0.20
CA LYS A 334 25.71 5.17 -0.09
C LYS A 334 24.27 4.65 -0.03
N GLY A 335 23.95 3.60 -0.79
CA GLY A 335 22.66 2.92 -0.69
C GLY A 335 22.45 2.26 0.68
N ILE A 336 23.45 1.52 1.17
CA ILE A 336 23.42 0.90 2.51
C ILE A 336 23.28 1.93 3.63
N ASP A 337 23.94 3.09 3.52
CA ASP A 337 23.81 4.18 4.49
C ASP A 337 22.38 4.76 4.55
N LEU A 338 21.61 4.63 3.47
CA LEU A 338 20.22 5.09 3.38
C LEU A 338 19.23 4.02 3.84
N ASP A 339 19.49 2.75 3.51
CA ASP A 339 18.72 1.60 3.99
C ASP A 339 19.66 0.44 4.35
N GLU A 340 19.94 0.33 5.65
CA GLU A 340 20.82 -0.72 6.20
C GLU A 340 20.13 -2.09 6.28
N TYR A 341 18.80 -2.14 6.17
CA TYR A 341 18.03 -3.36 6.41
C TYR A 341 17.63 -4.10 5.13
N ASN A 342 18.00 -3.57 3.96
CA ASN A 342 17.81 -4.25 2.69
C ASN A 342 18.89 -5.33 2.45
N PRO A 343 18.54 -6.62 2.43
CA PRO A 343 19.51 -7.71 2.25
C PRO A 343 20.23 -7.64 0.90
N GLU A 344 19.54 -7.27 -0.18
CA GLU A 344 20.11 -7.23 -1.53
C GLU A 344 21.30 -6.25 -1.62
N PHE A 345 21.23 -5.14 -0.87
CA PHE A 345 22.31 -4.15 -0.87
C PHE A 345 23.59 -4.71 -0.26
N HIS A 346 23.47 -5.48 0.82
CA HIS A 346 24.60 -6.18 1.45
C HIS A 346 25.10 -7.33 0.58
N TYR A 347 24.21 -8.00 -0.16
CA TYR A 347 24.59 -9.06 -1.09
C TYR A 347 25.49 -8.51 -2.21
N VAL A 348 25.04 -7.46 -2.91
CA VAL A 348 25.84 -6.78 -3.95
C VAL A 348 27.14 -6.23 -3.39
N PHE A 349 27.14 -5.73 -2.15
CA PHE A 349 28.37 -5.30 -1.48
C PHE A 349 29.35 -6.46 -1.24
N GLY A 350 28.85 -7.61 -0.76
CA GLY A 350 29.62 -8.83 -0.55
C GLY A 350 30.30 -9.30 -1.83
N ASP A 351 29.54 -9.35 -2.93
CA ASP A 351 30.05 -9.74 -4.25
C ASP A 351 31.22 -8.86 -4.72
N VAL A 352 31.07 -7.54 -4.59
CA VAL A 352 32.12 -6.59 -4.99
C VAL A 352 33.36 -6.75 -4.13
N GLN A 353 33.19 -6.97 -2.82
CA GLN A 353 34.32 -7.19 -1.91
C GLN A 353 35.03 -8.52 -2.19
N ALA A 354 34.28 -9.59 -2.47
CA ALA A 354 34.83 -10.88 -2.85
C ALA A 354 35.65 -10.77 -4.15
N LYS A 355 35.14 -10.05 -5.17
CA LYS A 355 35.87 -9.78 -6.43
C LYS A 355 37.15 -8.96 -6.22
N LEU A 356 37.19 -8.08 -5.22
CA LEU A 356 38.39 -7.33 -4.83
C LEU A 356 39.40 -8.16 -4.02
N GLY A 357 39.00 -9.35 -3.55
CA GLY A 357 39.81 -10.21 -2.68
C GLY A 357 39.74 -9.83 -1.19
N PHE A 358 38.82 -8.94 -0.82
CA PHE A 358 38.55 -8.55 0.57
C PHE A 358 37.59 -9.57 1.20
N LEU A 359 38.10 -10.79 1.40
CA LEU A 359 37.30 -11.95 1.81
C LEU A 359 36.66 -11.79 3.20
N GLU A 360 37.34 -11.11 4.13
CA GLU A 360 36.79 -10.86 5.47
C GLU A 360 35.60 -9.89 5.42
N GLU A 361 35.71 -8.83 4.60
CA GLU A 361 34.63 -7.87 4.38
C GLU A 361 33.46 -8.49 3.62
N ALA A 362 33.72 -9.34 2.62
CA ALA A 362 32.68 -10.09 1.92
C ALA A 362 31.93 -11.04 2.86
N LEU A 363 32.66 -11.76 3.72
CA LEU A 363 32.07 -12.63 4.73
C LEU A 363 31.12 -11.85 5.65
N LEU A 364 31.54 -10.70 6.18
CA LEU A 364 30.68 -9.86 7.04
C LEU A 364 29.42 -9.38 6.33
N ALA A 365 29.53 -9.02 5.05
CA ALA A 365 28.39 -8.60 4.24
C ALA A 365 27.41 -9.75 4.04
N TYR A 366 27.89 -10.94 3.67
CA TYR A 366 27.02 -12.11 3.52
C TYR A 366 26.44 -12.60 4.86
N GLU A 367 27.17 -12.48 5.98
CA GLU A 367 26.59 -12.76 7.30
C GLU A 367 25.39 -11.83 7.58
N LYS A 368 25.48 -10.56 7.16
CA LYS A 368 24.37 -9.61 7.27
C LYS A 368 23.18 -9.99 6.39
N VAL A 369 23.41 -10.45 5.16
CA VAL A 369 22.35 -10.96 4.29
C VAL A 369 21.66 -12.15 4.96
N LYS A 370 22.42 -13.14 5.46
CA LYS A 370 21.87 -14.30 6.17
C LYS A 370 21.01 -13.90 7.38
N GLU A 371 21.40 -12.86 8.12
CA GLU A 371 20.62 -12.33 9.24
C GLU A 371 19.30 -11.68 8.82
N LEU A 372 19.29 -10.98 7.68
CA LEU A 372 18.15 -10.21 7.18
C LEU A 372 17.18 -11.06 6.35
N ASP A 373 17.73 -11.95 5.51
CA ASP A 373 17.01 -12.86 4.62
C ASP A 373 17.70 -14.24 4.59
N PRO A 374 17.33 -15.14 5.52
CA PRO A 374 17.83 -16.50 5.52
C PRO A 374 17.25 -17.38 4.40
N ASP A 375 16.24 -16.91 3.65
CA ASP A 375 15.58 -17.64 2.56
C ASP A 375 16.16 -17.28 1.18
N ASN A 376 17.09 -16.32 1.09
CA ASN A 376 17.85 -16.02 -0.13
C ASN A 376 18.54 -17.28 -0.66
N GLN A 377 18.34 -17.59 -1.95
CA GLN A 377 18.69 -18.90 -2.51
C GLN A 377 20.20 -19.17 -2.62
N ASP A 378 21.02 -18.13 -2.67
CA ASP A 378 22.46 -18.25 -2.96
C ASP A 378 23.32 -18.00 -1.70
N ILE A 379 22.78 -17.30 -0.70
CA ILE A 379 23.54 -16.80 0.45
C ILE A 379 24.28 -17.88 1.25
N TRP A 380 23.66 -19.04 1.45
CA TRP A 380 24.26 -20.12 2.24
C TRP A 380 25.46 -20.75 1.52
N SER A 381 25.37 -20.91 0.20
CA SER A 381 26.49 -21.39 -0.62
C SER A 381 27.62 -20.36 -0.67
N ASP A 382 27.31 -19.08 -0.86
CA ASP A 382 28.32 -18.02 -0.96
C ASP A 382 29.05 -17.80 0.36
N LEU A 383 28.32 -17.83 1.47
CA LEU A 383 28.90 -17.73 2.81
C LEU A 383 29.80 -18.94 3.12
N ALA A 384 29.34 -20.15 2.79
CA ALA A 384 30.16 -21.35 2.96
C ALA A 384 31.41 -21.33 2.06
N TRP A 385 31.29 -20.81 0.84
CA TRP A 385 32.41 -20.63 -0.07
C TRP A 385 33.42 -19.60 0.47
N MET A 386 32.96 -18.48 1.04
CA MET A 386 33.82 -17.51 1.74
C MET A 386 34.61 -18.15 2.87
N PHE A 387 33.96 -18.93 3.74
CA PHE A 387 34.64 -19.66 4.82
C PHE A 387 35.69 -20.63 4.28
N ASP A 388 35.38 -21.33 3.18
CA ASP A 388 36.30 -22.26 2.53
C ASP A 388 37.54 -21.53 1.95
N GLN A 389 37.35 -20.39 1.29
CA GLN A 389 38.45 -19.57 0.76
C GLN A 389 39.35 -19.02 1.88
N LEU A 390 38.78 -18.72 3.05
CA LEU A 390 39.53 -18.33 4.26
C LEU A 390 40.20 -19.52 4.97
N GLY A 391 40.04 -20.75 4.45
CA GLY A 391 40.62 -21.97 5.01
C GLY A 391 39.87 -22.53 6.22
N ASN A 392 38.69 -21.99 6.54
CA ASN A 392 37.85 -22.44 7.64
C ASN A 392 36.82 -23.47 7.17
N VAL A 393 37.31 -24.67 6.85
CA VAL A 393 36.51 -25.80 6.35
C VAL A 393 35.40 -26.20 7.31
N THR A 394 35.63 -26.10 8.62
CA THR A 394 34.63 -26.46 9.63
C THR A 394 33.44 -25.52 9.57
N SER A 395 33.66 -24.21 9.53
CA SER A 395 32.57 -23.23 9.42
C SER A 395 31.83 -23.36 8.10
N ALA A 396 32.54 -23.56 6.98
CA ALA A 396 31.89 -23.80 5.68
C ALA A 396 30.92 -24.98 5.71
N MET A 397 31.35 -26.10 6.31
CA MET A 397 30.51 -27.29 6.46
C MET A 397 29.27 -27.02 7.33
N ILE A 398 29.43 -26.31 8.45
CA ILE A 398 28.30 -25.95 9.34
C ILE A 398 27.32 -25.05 8.59
N THR A 399 27.81 -24.05 7.87
CA THR A 399 26.98 -23.12 7.08
C THR A 399 26.14 -23.86 6.03
N PHE A 400 26.72 -24.81 5.30
CA PHE A 400 25.95 -25.64 4.38
C PHE A 400 24.85 -26.44 5.08
N GLN A 401 25.15 -27.02 6.24
CA GLN A 401 24.18 -27.81 7.00
C GLN A 401 23.02 -26.96 7.50
N GLU A 402 23.30 -25.78 8.08
CA GLU A 402 22.29 -24.82 8.52
C GLU A 402 21.42 -24.36 7.34
N GLY A 403 22.02 -24.03 6.20
CA GLY A 403 21.28 -23.60 5.02
C GLY A 403 20.34 -24.67 4.48
N ILE A 404 20.76 -25.94 4.47
CA ILE A 404 19.92 -27.07 4.03
C ILE A 404 18.74 -27.32 4.99
N GLU A 405 18.92 -27.05 6.28
CA GLU A 405 17.81 -27.15 7.26
C GLU A 405 16.72 -26.09 7.02
N ILE A 406 17.12 -24.90 6.55
CA ILE A 406 16.19 -23.79 6.25
C ILE A 406 15.59 -23.97 4.85
N GLN A 407 16.43 -24.32 3.88
CA GLN A 407 16.09 -24.39 2.45
C GLN A 407 16.14 -25.81 1.92
N GLU A 408 15.35 -26.73 2.51
CA GLU A 408 15.39 -28.17 2.19
C GLU A 408 15.17 -28.48 0.69
N LYS A 409 14.46 -27.60 -0.01
CA LYS A 409 14.12 -27.74 -1.43
C LYS A 409 15.06 -27.00 -2.39
N ASN A 410 16.13 -26.39 -1.89
CA ASN A 410 17.11 -25.71 -2.73
C ASN A 410 18.12 -26.74 -3.28
N ASP A 411 17.89 -27.16 -4.53
CA ASP A 411 18.75 -28.12 -5.23
C ASP A 411 20.16 -27.57 -5.47
N LYS A 412 20.30 -26.28 -5.79
CA LYS A 412 21.61 -25.63 -5.99
C LYS A 412 22.47 -25.71 -4.74
N LEU A 413 21.89 -25.45 -3.57
CA LEU A 413 22.59 -25.53 -2.29
C LEU A 413 23.06 -26.97 -2.00
N LEU A 414 22.21 -27.97 -2.29
CA LEU A 414 22.55 -29.38 -2.13
C LEU A 414 23.67 -29.81 -3.09
N TYR A 415 23.65 -29.35 -4.35
CA TYR A 415 24.73 -29.58 -5.30
C TYR A 415 26.04 -28.94 -4.82
N SER A 416 26.00 -27.67 -4.40
CA SER A 416 27.15 -26.94 -3.86
C SER A 416 27.77 -27.66 -2.65
N TYR A 417 26.94 -28.13 -1.72
CA TYR A 417 27.41 -28.87 -0.56
C TYR A 417 28.00 -30.24 -0.94
N GLY A 418 27.34 -30.97 -1.84
CA GLY A 418 27.86 -32.24 -2.36
C GLY A 418 29.24 -32.06 -3.01
N ALA A 419 29.39 -31.00 -3.81
CA ALA A 419 30.64 -30.66 -4.48
C ALA A 419 31.76 -30.33 -3.46
N PHE A 420 31.43 -29.51 -2.44
CA PHE A 420 32.32 -29.22 -1.31
C PHE A 420 32.74 -30.49 -0.54
N LEU A 421 31.82 -31.41 -0.27
CA LEU A 421 32.12 -32.66 0.41
C LEU A 421 33.05 -33.58 -0.41
N ILE A 422 32.92 -33.60 -1.74
CA ILE A 422 33.84 -34.33 -2.63
C ILE A 422 35.26 -33.77 -2.52
N LYS A 423 35.42 -32.44 -2.59
CA LYS A 423 36.73 -31.76 -2.46
C LYS A 423 37.46 -32.18 -1.18
N TYR A 424 36.72 -32.32 -0.08
CA TYR A 424 37.28 -32.70 1.23
C TYR A 424 37.25 -34.22 1.51
N GLY A 425 36.97 -35.05 0.51
CA GLY A 425 37.06 -36.51 0.59
C GLY A 425 35.92 -37.20 1.36
N ARG A 426 34.82 -36.49 1.65
CA ARG A 426 33.65 -37.01 2.40
C ARG A 426 32.62 -37.61 1.43
N LYS A 427 33.05 -38.64 0.70
CA LYS A 427 32.34 -39.18 -0.47
C LYS A 427 30.93 -39.72 -0.17
N GLU A 428 30.73 -40.42 0.94
CA GLU A 428 29.42 -41.01 1.28
C GLU A 428 28.36 -39.93 1.54
N GLU A 429 28.73 -38.91 2.32
CA GLU A 429 27.85 -37.76 2.60
C GLU A 429 27.61 -36.93 1.34
N ALA A 430 28.61 -36.79 0.47
CA ALA A 430 28.44 -36.12 -0.80
C ALA A 430 27.37 -36.81 -1.65
N LEU A 431 27.49 -38.13 -1.89
CA LEU A 431 26.54 -38.87 -2.71
C LEU A 431 25.11 -38.82 -2.15
N PHE A 432 24.94 -38.80 -0.83
CA PHE A 432 23.62 -38.63 -0.20
C PHE A 432 22.97 -37.27 -0.52
N ASN A 433 23.72 -36.17 -0.45
CA ASN A 433 23.18 -34.85 -0.76
C ASN A 433 22.95 -34.67 -2.27
N LEU A 434 23.83 -35.23 -3.11
CA LEU A 434 23.67 -35.22 -4.56
C LEU A 434 22.44 -36.02 -5.02
N ASP A 435 22.16 -37.16 -4.39
CA ASP A 435 20.95 -37.96 -4.65
C ASP A 435 19.68 -37.14 -4.38
N LYS A 436 19.64 -36.40 -3.26
CA LYS A 436 18.54 -35.47 -2.96
C LYS A 436 18.42 -34.35 -4.00
N ALA A 437 19.54 -33.74 -4.38
CA ALA A 437 19.56 -32.66 -5.37
C ALA A 437 19.03 -33.13 -6.73
N LEU A 438 19.49 -34.28 -7.22
CA LEU A 438 19.04 -34.90 -8.47
C LEU A 438 17.56 -35.26 -8.46
N ALA A 439 17.03 -35.68 -7.30
CA ALA A 439 15.61 -35.97 -7.14
C ALA A 439 14.72 -34.72 -7.17
N LEU A 440 15.25 -33.57 -6.72
CA LEU A 440 14.55 -32.28 -6.77
C LEU A 440 14.61 -31.66 -8.16
N ASN A 441 15.82 -31.60 -8.73
CA ASN A 441 16.08 -31.01 -10.04
C ASN A 441 17.27 -31.69 -10.71
N PHE A 442 16.99 -32.54 -11.69
CA PHE A 442 18.03 -33.24 -12.44
C PHE A 442 18.92 -32.27 -13.23
N ASP A 443 18.34 -31.25 -13.87
CA ASP A 443 19.08 -30.36 -14.78
C ASP A 443 20.10 -29.48 -14.03
N GLY A 444 19.95 -29.30 -12.71
CA GLY A 444 20.88 -28.52 -11.88
C GLY A 444 22.27 -29.16 -11.66
N HIS A 445 22.48 -30.42 -12.08
CA HIS A 445 23.74 -31.13 -11.83
C HIS A 445 24.98 -30.50 -12.50
N ASP A 446 24.78 -29.66 -13.52
CA ASP A 446 25.86 -28.95 -14.21
C ASP A 446 26.68 -28.06 -13.26
N ILE A 447 26.03 -27.52 -12.21
CA ILE A 447 26.65 -26.69 -11.15
C ILE A 447 27.86 -27.40 -10.52
N LEU A 448 27.79 -28.72 -10.36
CA LEU A 448 28.90 -29.51 -9.79
C LEU A 448 30.20 -29.30 -10.54
N PHE A 449 30.11 -29.24 -11.86
CA PHE A 449 31.26 -29.15 -12.75
C PHE A 449 31.77 -27.72 -12.88
N GLU A 450 30.93 -26.73 -12.61
CA GLU A 450 31.31 -25.31 -12.57
C GLU A 450 32.09 -25.00 -11.29
N ILE A 451 31.56 -25.42 -10.14
CA ILE A 451 32.19 -25.16 -8.84
C ILE A 451 33.48 -25.97 -8.69
N TYR A 452 33.45 -27.25 -9.05
CA TYR A 452 34.61 -28.15 -8.96
C TYR A 452 34.77 -29.00 -10.22
N PRO A 453 35.50 -28.50 -11.23
CA PRO A 453 35.71 -29.20 -12.51
C PRO A 453 36.30 -30.60 -12.38
N GLU A 454 37.08 -30.86 -11.32
CA GLU A 454 37.67 -32.17 -11.00
C GLU A 454 36.63 -33.27 -10.71
N ILE A 455 35.38 -32.89 -10.40
CA ILE A 455 34.28 -33.86 -10.19
C ILE A 455 34.02 -34.70 -11.45
N LYS A 456 34.39 -34.22 -12.65
CA LYS A 456 34.33 -35.00 -13.89
C LYS A 456 35.16 -36.29 -13.87
N GLU A 457 36.11 -36.41 -12.94
CA GLU A 457 36.92 -37.62 -12.76
C GLU A 457 36.33 -38.59 -11.72
N ASN A 458 35.27 -38.18 -11.00
CA ASN A 458 34.67 -38.99 -9.94
C ASN A 458 33.63 -39.97 -10.49
N SER A 459 34.08 -41.20 -10.78
CA SER A 459 33.24 -42.29 -11.30
C SER A 459 31.91 -42.48 -10.55
N SER A 460 31.89 -42.41 -9.22
CA SER A 460 30.64 -42.64 -8.46
C SER A 460 29.64 -41.50 -8.57
N VAL A 461 30.11 -40.26 -8.75
CA VAL A 461 29.21 -39.12 -9.00
C VAL A 461 28.62 -39.24 -10.40
N LEU A 462 29.44 -39.60 -11.40
CA LEU A 462 28.96 -39.83 -12.77
C LEU A 462 27.96 -40.99 -12.85
N GLU A 463 28.22 -42.11 -12.16
CA GLU A 463 27.30 -43.24 -12.06
C GLU A 463 25.95 -42.84 -11.44
N LEU A 464 25.96 -41.97 -10.42
CA LEU A 464 24.74 -41.46 -9.80
C LEU A 464 23.96 -40.54 -10.76
N ILE A 465 24.64 -39.64 -11.48
CA ILE A 465 23.99 -38.77 -12.49
C ILE A 465 23.40 -39.63 -13.61
N ASP A 466 24.14 -40.61 -14.13
CA ASP A 466 23.68 -41.51 -15.20
C ASP A 466 22.45 -42.34 -14.77
N TYR A 467 22.34 -42.67 -13.48
CA TYR A 467 21.16 -43.35 -12.93
C TYR A 467 19.89 -42.50 -13.04
N TYR A 468 19.95 -41.19 -12.77
CA TYR A 468 18.81 -40.27 -12.88
C TYR A 468 18.51 -39.81 -14.31
N LYS A 469 19.47 -39.99 -15.23
CA LYS A 469 19.30 -39.73 -16.67
C LYS A 469 18.41 -40.76 -17.38
N SER A 470 18.18 -41.91 -16.75
CA SER A 470 17.47 -43.08 -17.27
C SER A 470 15.97 -43.01 -16.99
#